data_AF-X1S695-F1
#
_entry.id   AF-X1S695-F1
#
_cell.length_a   1.000
_cell.length_b   1.000
_cell.length_c   1.000
_cell.angle_alpha   90.00
_cell.angle_beta   90.00
_cell.angle_gamma   90.00
#
_symmetry.space_group_name_H-M   'P 1'
#
loop_
_entity.id
_entity.type
_entity.pdbx_description
1 polymer ?
#
loop_
_entity_poly.entity_id
_entity_poly.type
_entity_poly.pdbx_seq_one_letter_code
_entity_poly.pdbx_strand_id
1 'polypeptide(L)'
;MLYKVECYTPALTPKRSPIVTRCRVYPGMVKRVWVGFPKGCYGLCHVQVWHQGWPVWPWSPADSFHWNDFMFDFADEYPLTAQPYEFV
;
A
#
# COMPACT_ATOMS: atom_id res chain seq x y z
N MET A 1 15.59 -6.20 4.73
CA MET A 1 15.20 -5.10 5.63
C MET A 1 13.68 -4.99 5.62
N LEU A 2 13.06 -4.79 6.78
CA LEU A 2 11.60 -4.67 6.90
C LEU A 2 11.24 -3.20 7.09
N TYR A 3 10.29 -2.71 6.30
CA TYR A 3 9.71 -1.37 6.45
C TYR A 3 8.24 -1.53 6.81
N LYS A 4 7.78 -0.72 7.76
CA LYS A 4 6.39 -0.70 8.21
C LYS A 4 5.91 0.74 8.21
N VAL A 5 4.70 0.93 7.72
CA VAL A 5 3.95 2.18 7.83
C VAL A 5 2.53 1.86 8.31
N GLU A 6 1.95 2.75 9.09
CA GLU A 6 0.57 2.64 9.55
C GLU A 6 -0.29 3.68 8.82
N CYS A 7 -1.30 3.21 8.11
CA CYS A 7 -2.19 4.08 7.34
C CYS A 7 -3.47 4.33 8.15
N TYR A 8 -3.57 5.49 8.77
CA TYR A 8 -4.79 5.89 9.49
C TYR A 8 -5.80 6.49 8.52
N THR A 9 -6.95 5.84 8.36
CA THR A 9 -8.06 6.33 7.52
C THR A 9 -9.29 6.61 8.39
N PRO A 10 -9.69 7.87 8.57
CA PRO A 10 -10.91 8.22 9.28
C PRO A 10 -12.16 7.62 8.62
N ALA A 11 -13.20 7.37 9.43
CA ALA A 11 -14.51 7.02 8.90
C ALA A 11 -15.01 8.12 7.95
N LEU A 12 -15.78 7.71 6.93
CA LEU A 12 -16.34 8.60 5.89
C LEU A 12 -15.30 9.27 4.97
N THR A 13 -14.06 8.78 4.92
CA THR A 13 -13.10 9.20 3.90
C THR A 13 -13.61 8.81 2.50
N PRO A 14 -13.84 9.76 1.58
CA PRO A 14 -14.38 9.43 0.27
C PRO A 14 -13.27 8.93 -0.66
N LYS A 15 -13.61 8.01 -1.57
CA LYS A 15 -12.68 7.49 -2.60
C LYS A 15 -12.03 8.59 -3.46
N ARG A 16 -12.71 9.72 -3.65
CA ARG A 16 -12.21 10.86 -4.43
C ARG A 16 -11.16 11.70 -3.70
N SER A 17 -11.05 11.56 -2.38
CA SER A 17 -10.07 12.26 -1.55
C SER A 17 -9.42 11.26 -0.59
N PRO A 18 -8.62 10.31 -1.12
CA PRO A 18 -7.97 9.30 -0.30
C PRO A 18 -6.91 9.93 0.61
N ILE A 19 -6.66 9.31 1.76
CA ILE A 19 -5.52 9.66 2.61
C ILE A 19 -4.26 9.04 2.01
N VAL A 20 -3.25 9.88 1.76
CA VAL A 20 -1.96 9.45 1.20
C VAL A 20 -0.95 9.36 2.34
N THR A 21 -0.31 8.20 2.48
CA THR A 21 0.67 7.95 3.55
C THR A 21 1.99 7.52 2.93
N ARG A 22 3.06 8.25 3.25
CA ARG A 22 4.38 8.00 2.63
C ARG A 22 5.16 6.97 3.43
N CYS A 23 5.59 5.91 2.75
CA CYS A 23 6.51 4.91 3.26
C CYS A 23 7.90 5.14 2.65
N ARG A 24 8.80 5.79 3.40
CA ARG A 24 10.18 6.01 2.96
C ARG A 24 11.00 4.74 3.12
N VAL A 25 11.70 4.37 2.06
CA VAL A 25 12.52 3.16 1.99
C VAL A 25 13.93 3.50 1.50
N TYR A 26 14.90 2.61 1.71
CA TYR A 26 16.21 2.72 1.06
C TYR A 26 16.19 2.09 -0.33
N PRO A 27 17.09 2.51 -1.24
CA PRO A 27 17.29 1.84 -2.51
C PRO A 27 17.58 0.35 -2.31
N GLY A 28 17.03 -0.48 -3.19
CA GLY A 28 17.14 -1.92 -3.09
C GLY A 28 16.06 -2.64 -3.87
N MET A 29 15.71 -3.85 -3.44
CA MET A 29 14.67 -4.64 -4.07
C MET A 29 13.63 -5.02 -3.02
N VAL A 30 12.37 -4.71 -3.29
CA VAL A 30 11.25 -5.29 -2.55
C VAL A 30 11.21 -6.76 -2.88
N LYS A 31 11.11 -7.60 -1.85
CA LYS A 31 11.04 -9.07 -1.98
C LYS A 31 9.70 -9.64 -1.55
N ARG A 32 8.97 -8.90 -0.72
CA ARG A 32 7.73 -9.33 -0.11
C ARG A 32 6.94 -8.12 0.37
N VAL A 33 5.63 -8.19 0.22
CA VAL A 33 4.71 -7.12 0.60
C VAL A 33 3.65 -7.71 1.51
N TRP A 34 3.40 -7.03 2.62
CA TRP A 34 2.32 -7.34 3.55
C TRP A 34 1.36 -6.16 3.64
N VAL A 35 0.07 -6.41 3.42
CA VAL A 35 -0.98 -5.40 3.57
C VAL A 35 -2.03 -5.94 4.55
N GLY A 36 -2.01 -5.40 5.77
CA GLY A 36 -2.91 -5.81 6.85
C GLY A 36 -4.10 -4.88 6.99
N PHE A 37 -5.29 -5.46 7.13
CA PHE A 37 -6.53 -4.75 7.45
C PHE A 37 -7.01 -5.16 8.84
N PRO A 38 -7.06 -4.23 9.81
CA PRO A 38 -7.59 -4.54 11.13
C PRO A 38 -9.11 -4.83 11.05
N LYS A 39 -9.62 -5.49 12.09
CA LYS A 39 -11.05 -5.68 12.27
C LYS A 39 -11.77 -4.33 12.37
N GLY A 40 -12.88 -4.19 11.66
CA GLY A 40 -13.74 -2.99 11.70
C GLY A 40 -13.76 -2.20 10.39
N CYS A 41 -12.93 -2.56 9.41
CA CYS A 41 -13.00 -1.97 8.07
C CYS A 41 -14.18 -2.49 7.23
N TYR A 42 -14.65 -3.73 7.49
CA TYR A 42 -15.75 -4.38 6.75
C TYR A 42 -15.59 -4.34 5.22
N GLY A 43 -14.35 -4.35 4.70
CA GLY A 43 -14.09 -4.27 3.26
C GLY A 43 -14.33 -2.89 2.63
N LEU A 44 -14.61 -1.85 3.43
CA LEU A 44 -14.82 -0.48 2.97
C LEU A 44 -13.53 0.34 2.89
N CYS A 45 -12.48 -0.12 3.55
CA CYS A 45 -11.15 0.51 3.49
C CYS A 45 -10.38 -0.08 2.31
N HIS A 46 -9.97 0.79 1.39
CA HIS A 46 -9.24 0.43 0.18
C HIS A 46 -7.81 0.95 0.27
N VAL A 47 -6.85 0.12 -0.10
CA VAL A 47 -5.42 0.48 -0.16
C VAL A 47 -4.91 0.24 -1.57
N GLN A 48 -4.19 1.22 -2.08
CA GLN A 48 -3.37 1.13 -3.28
C GLN A 48 -1.99 1.67 -2.91
N VAL A 49 -0.95 1.06 -3.48
CA VAL A 49 0.43 1.44 -3.28
C VAL A 49 0.98 1.94 -4.60
N TRP A 50 1.49 3.16 -4.58
CA TRP A 50 2.00 3.85 -5.74
C TRP A 50 3.49 4.13 -5.58
N HIS A 51 4.21 4.16 -6.69
CA HIS A 51 5.60 4.58 -6.78
C HIS A 51 5.77 5.41 -8.04
N GLN A 52 6.38 6.58 -7.91
CA GLN A 52 6.63 7.50 -9.03
C GLN A 52 5.39 7.84 -9.87
N GLY A 53 4.22 7.93 -9.24
CA GLY A 53 2.96 8.26 -9.92
C GLY A 53 2.28 7.09 -10.63
N TRP A 54 2.77 5.87 -10.48
CA TRP A 54 2.16 4.66 -11.04
C TRP A 54 1.69 3.71 -9.93
N PRO A 55 0.52 3.06 -10.08
CA PRO A 55 0.09 2.03 -9.15
C PRO A 55 1.00 0.82 -9.31
N VAL A 56 1.69 0.46 -8.22
CA VAL A 56 2.54 -0.74 -8.17
C VAL A 56 1.75 -1.90 -7.61
N TRP A 57 0.99 -1.71 -6.53
CA TRP A 57 0.16 -2.77 -5.96
C TRP A 57 -1.25 -2.28 -5.61
N PRO A 58 -2.30 -3.06 -5.91
CA PRO A 58 -2.27 -4.29 -6.71
C PRO A 58 -1.90 -4.01 -8.19
N TRP A 59 -1.37 -5.01 -8.90
CA TRP A 59 -0.94 -4.86 -10.31
C TRP A 59 -2.08 -4.49 -11.26
N SER A 60 -3.32 -4.75 -10.87
CA SER A 60 -4.52 -4.32 -11.60
C SER A 60 -4.74 -2.81 -11.39
N PRO A 61 -4.54 -1.94 -12.41
CA PRO A 61 -4.50 -0.48 -12.23
C PRO A 61 -5.81 0.17 -11.76
N ALA A 62 -6.92 -0.58 -11.75
CA ALA A 62 -8.22 -0.14 -11.29
C ALA A 62 -8.66 -0.80 -9.97
N ASP A 63 -7.86 -1.73 -9.45
CA ASP A 63 -8.20 -2.51 -8.26
C ASP A 63 -7.51 -1.97 -7.02
N SER A 64 -7.96 -2.42 -5.85
CA SER A 64 -7.42 -2.01 -4.55
C SER A 64 -7.52 -3.16 -3.58
N PHE A 65 -6.54 -3.29 -2.68
CA PHE A 65 -6.68 -4.22 -1.58
C PHE A 65 -7.75 -3.70 -0.64
N HIS A 66 -8.70 -4.56 -0.29
CA HIS A 66 -9.74 -4.25 0.67
C HIS A 66 -10.17 -5.55 1.34
N TRP A 67 -10.23 -5.55 2.67
CA TRP A 67 -10.72 -6.70 3.42
C TRP A 67 -11.17 -6.28 4.83
N ASN A 68 -11.52 -7.27 5.65
CA ASN A 68 -11.81 -7.13 7.07
C ASN A 68 -11.10 -8.23 7.87
N ASP A 69 -10.20 -7.85 8.77
CA ASP A 69 -9.45 -8.79 9.63
C ASP A 69 -8.62 -9.81 8.85
N PHE A 70 -7.80 -9.32 7.89
CA PHE A 70 -6.95 -10.15 7.04
C PHE A 70 -5.68 -9.43 6.63
N MET A 71 -4.66 -10.22 6.35
CA MET A 71 -3.37 -9.75 5.85
C MET A 71 -3.08 -10.40 4.50
N PHE A 72 -3.00 -9.57 3.46
CA PHE A 72 -2.43 -10.00 2.19
C PHE A 72 -0.92 -10.16 2.37
N ASP A 73 -0.40 -11.28 1.89
CA ASP A 73 1.01 -11.61 1.90
C ASP A 73 1.39 -12.23 0.55
N PHE A 74 2.26 -11.55 -0.18
CA PHE A 74 2.78 -12.05 -1.45
C PHE A 74 4.25 -11.65 -1.65
N ALA A 75 4.98 -12.52 -2.36
CA ALA A 75 6.33 -12.22 -2.81
C ALA A 75 6.27 -11.44 -4.13
N ASP A 76 7.10 -10.42 -4.25
CA ASP A 76 7.28 -9.66 -5.48
C ASP A 76 8.74 -9.19 -5.57
N GLU A 77 9.27 -9.01 -6.78
CA GLU A 77 10.62 -8.53 -7.05
C GLU A 77 10.57 -7.14 -7.71
N TYR A 78 10.35 -6.11 -6.90
CA TYR A 78 10.25 -4.74 -7.40
C TYR A 78 11.52 -3.93 -7.10
N PRO A 79 12.31 -3.53 -8.11
CA PRO A 79 13.55 -2.79 -7.92
C PRO A 79 13.28 -1.28 -7.68
N LEU A 80 13.87 -0.74 -6.62
CA LEU A 80 13.90 0.68 -6.27
C LEU A 80 15.28 1.25 -6.61
N THR A 81 15.47 1.66 -7.87
CA THR A 81 16.76 2.12 -8.40
C THR A 81 16.85 3.64 -8.60
N ALA A 82 15.70 4.33 -8.61
CA ALA A 82 15.63 5.77 -8.84
C ALA A 82 14.85 6.47 -7.73
N GLN A 83 15.24 7.71 -7.44
CA GLN A 83 14.53 8.57 -6.50
C GLN A 83 13.16 9.02 -7.08
N PRO A 84 12.15 9.29 -6.23
CA PRO A 84 12.17 9.19 -4.77
C PRO A 84 12.03 7.74 -4.27
N TYR A 85 12.80 7.38 -3.24
CA TYR A 85 12.70 6.06 -2.59
C TYR A 85 11.54 6.06 -1.57
N GLU A 86 10.32 6.22 -2.07
CA GLU A 86 9.12 6.19 -1.24
C GLU A 86 7.93 5.56 -1.97
N PHE A 87 7.11 4.83 -1.22
CA PHE A 87 5.78 4.41 -1.67
C PHE A 87 4.73 5.32 -1.08
N VAL A 88 3.64 5.56 -1.82
CA VAL A 88 2.53 6.43 -1.41
C VAL A 88 1.16 5.79 -1.60
#